data_AF-A0AAV4JDR5-F1
#
_entry.id   AF-A0AAV4JDR5-F1
#
_cell.length_a   1.000
_cell.length_b   1.000
_cell.length_c   1.000
_cell.angle_alpha   90.00
_cell.angle_beta   90.00
_cell.angle_gamma   90.00
#
_symmetry.space_group_name_H-M   'P 1'
#
loop_
_entity.id
_entity.type
_entity.pdbx_description
1 polymer ?
#
loop_
_entity_poly.entity_id
_entity_poly.type
_entity_poly.pdbx_seq_one_letter_code
_entity_poly.pdbx_strand_id
1 'polypeptide(L)'
;MIGEFEFDDIFNNSDNEVLYPAASYTIFIIFLVIMTIIIMNLLVGLAVDDIKAVQEQAALKRMAMQVELALDVERVIPNFIRRRVFCRRRTIRPNILYANPLRRILSNSYLSPQALQRALNPEKEEIEKVKDSQDVLTSQMKELKSSMKDMREQNQKLESMLRAIVKAQAVPWQEEDYQADDDLEGEGGGPDPE
;
A
#
# COMPACT_ATOMS: atom_id res chain seq x y z
N MET A 1 -27.99 8.13 24.19
CA MET A 1 -29.15 8.21 23.28
C MET A 1 -28.71 7.69 21.94
N ILE A 2 -29.39 6.68 21.40
CA ILE A 2 -29.01 6.01 20.13
C ILE A 2 -29.46 6.82 18.90
N GLY A 3 -30.17 7.94 19.10
CA GLY A 3 -30.71 8.77 18.02
C GLY A 3 -32.10 8.33 17.56
N GLU A 4 -32.70 7.36 18.25
CA GLU A 4 -34.09 6.97 18.05
C GLU A 4 -35.02 7.99 18.71
N PHE A 5 -35.84 8.67 17.91
CA PHE A 5 -36.86 9.60 18.37
C PHE A 5 -38.20 9.25 17.74
N GLU A 6 -39.21 9.01 18.57
CA GLU A 6 -40.59 8.74 18.15
C GLU A 6 -41.30 10.07 17.83
N PHE A 7 -40.89 10.74 16.75
CA PHE A 7 -41.44 12.05 16.38
C PHE A 7 -42.95 11.99 16.08
N ASP A 8 -43.39 10.95 15.38
CA ASP A 8 -44.78 10.80 14.95
C ASP A 8 -45.71 10.61 16.16
N ASP A 9 -45.30 9.81 17.14
CA ASP A 9 -46.07 9.55 18.36
C ASP A 9 -46.14 10.76 19.30
N ILE A 10 -45.15 11.66 19.25
CA ILE A 10 -45.07 12.85 20.12
C ILE A 10 -45.75 14.07 19.48
N PHE A 11 -45.59 14.28 18.17
CA PHE A 11 -46.03 15.50 17.49
C PHE A 11 -47.21 15.32 16.55
N ASN A 12 -47.54 14.09 16.14
CA ASN A 12 -48.59 13.79 15.15
C ASN A 12 -49.70 12.88 15.71
N ASN A 13 -49.73 12.67 17.03
CA ASN A 13 -50.74 11.87 17.69
C ASN A 13 -52.08 12.61 17.77
N SER A 14 -53.16 11.95 17.35
CA SER A 14 -54.52 12.49 17.29
C SER A 14 -55.10 12.84 18.66
N ASP A 15 -54.56 12.24 19.73
CA ASP A 15 -55.06 12.42 21.11
C ASP A 15 -54.37 13.56 21.87
N ASN A 16 -53.26 14.11 21.35
CA ASN A 16 -52.48 15.16 22.02
C ASN A 16 -52.17 16.32 21.06
N GLU A 17 -52.95 17.40 21.15
CA GLU A 17 -52.64 18.62 20.40
C GLU A 17 -51.38 19.32 20.95
N VAL A 18 -50.42 19.57 20.07
CA VAL A 18 -49.17 20.27 20.42
C VAL A 18 -49.48 21.75 20.69
N LEU A 19 -49.36 22.16 21.95
CA LEU A 19 -49.41 23.56 22.35
C LEU A 19 -48.20 24.30 21.76
N TYR A 20 -48.46 25.43 21.09
CA TYR A 20 -47.44 26.27 20.43
C TYR A 20 -46.56 25.50 19.43
N PRO A 21 -47.12 25.02 18.31
CA PRO A 21 -46.43 24.14 17.37
C PRO A 21 -45.11 24.74 16.85
N ALA A 22 -45.10 26.03 16.50
CA ALA A 22 -43.89 26.70 16.01
C ALA A 22 -42.74 26.70 17.03
N ALA A 23 -43.02 26.96 18.32
CA ALA A 23 -42.00 26.96 19.37
C ALA A 23 -41.51 25.54 19.67
N SER A 24 -42.42 24.58 19.75
CA SER A 24 -42.11 23.18 20.04
C SER A 24 -41.26 22.55 18.94
N TYR A 25 -41.56 22.78 17.65
CA TYR A 25 -40.70 22.32 16.55
C TYR A 25 -39.33 22.99 16.55
N THR A 26 -39.27 24.29 16.87
CA THR A 26 -37.99 25.02 16.94
C THR A 26 -37.08 24.46 18.04
N ILE A 27 -37.64 24.22 19.23
CA ILE A 27 -36.90 23.63 20.35
C ILE A 27 -36.46 22.19 20.02
N PHE A 28 -37.32 21.41 19.37
CA PHE A 28 -37.00 20.04 18.97
C PHE A 28 -35.83 19.99 17.98
N ILE A 29 -35.79 20.89 16.98
CA ILE A 29 -34.67 20.98 16.03
C ILE A 29 -33.36 21.33 16.74
N ILE A 30 -33.39 22.31 17.65
CA ILE A 30 -32.20 22.69 18.45
C ILE A 30 -31.74 21.50 19.30
N PHE A 31 -32.68 20.77 19.91
CA PHE A 31 -32.40 19.59 20.71
C PHE A 31 -31.75 18.47 19.88
N LEU A 32 -32.24 18.20 18.67
CA LEU A 32 -31.62 17.24 17.76
C LEU A 32 -30.17 17.63 17.47
N VAL A 33 -29.90 18.88 17.07
CA VAL A 33 -28.53 19.33 16.77
C VAL A 33 -27.60 19.14 17.96
N ILE A 34 -28.06 19.48 19.17
CA ILE A 34 -27.24 19.36 20.38
C ILE A 34 -27.00 17.88 20.74
N MET A 35 -28.06 17.07 20.82
CA MET A 35 -27.96 15.70 21.34
C MET A 35 -27.41 14.70 20.32
N THR A 36 -27.81 14.77 19.06
CA THR A 36 -27.38 13.79 18.05
C THR A 36 -26.08 14.17 17.39
N ILE A 37 -25.83 15.45 17.16
CA ILE A 37 -24.64 15.90 16.42
C ILE A 37 -23.54 16.30 17.39
N ILE A 38 -23.79 17.29 18.25
CA ILE A 38 -22.73 17.86 19.10
C ILE A 38 -22.29 16.87 20.17
N ILE A 39 -23.22 16.32 20.94
CA ILE A 39 -22.91 15.43 22.06
C ILE A 39 -22.32 14.09 21.57
N MET A 40 -22.87 13.50 20.50
CA MET A 40 -22.31 12.25 19.96
C MET A 40 -20.89 12.45 19.43
N ASN A 41 -20.63 13.53 18.70
CA ASN A 41 -19.29 13.84 18.20
C ASN A 41 -18.29 14.12 19.33
N LEU A 42 -18.74 14.77 20.41
CA LEU A 42 -17.90 15.02 21.58
C LEU A 42 -17.58 13.74 22.35
N LEU A 43 -18.56 12.87 22.58
CA LEU A 43 -18.35 11.58 23.26
C LEU A 43 -17.43 10.66 22.46
N VAL A 44 -17.62 10.58 21.14
CA VAL A 44 -16.74 9.80 20.26
C VAL A 44 -15.34 10.44 20.22
N GLY A 45 -15.25 11.77 20.12
CA GLY A 45 -13.98 12.50 20.12
C GLY A 45 -13.16 12.23 21.38
N LEU A 46 -13.77 12.37 22.56
CA LEU A 46 -13.11 12.06 23.84
C LEU A 46 -12.70 10.58 23.93
N ALA A 47 -13.59 9.65 23.56
CA ALA A 47 -13.27 8.23 23.60
C ALA A 47 -12.11 7.86 22.66
N VAL A 48 -12.06 8.48 21.46
CA VAL A 48 -11.00 8.25 20.49
C VAL A 48 -9.68 8.84 20.99
N ASP A 49 -9.68 10.02 21.59
CA ASP A 49 -8.47 10.64 22.13
C ASP A 49 -7.95 9.89 23.36
N ASP A 50 -8.83 9.40 24.24
CA ASP A 50 -8.48 8.51 25.34
C ASP A 50 -7.86 7.20 24.82
N ILE A 51 -8.44 6.59 23.78
CA ILE A 51 -7.90 5.37 23.17
C ILE A 51 -6.52 5.60 22.55
N LYS A 52 -6.29 6.73 21.86
CA LYS A 52 -4.98 7.05 21.27
C LYS A 52 -3.89 7.15 22.34
N ALA A 53 -4.15 7.87 23.43
CA ALA A 53 -3.21 8.01 24.53
C ALA A 53 -2.88 6.66 25.18
N VAL A 54 -3.89 5.79 25.34
CA VAL A 54 -3.69 4.43 25.85
C VAL A 54 -2.90 3.57 24.85
N GLN A 55 -3.15 3.66 23.55
CA GLN A 55 -2.43 2.89 22.53
C GLN A 55 -0.94 3.23 22.46
N GLU A 56 -0.59 4.51 22.56
CA GLU A 56 0.82 4.95 22.56
C GLU A 56 1.60 4.35 23.75
N GLN A 57 0.95 4.27 24.91
CA GLN A 57 1.54 3.69 26.12
C GLN A 57 1.35 2.17 26.23
N ALA A 58 0.45 1.56 25.44
CA ALA A 58 0.07 0.16 25.56
C ALA A 58 1.25 -0.77 25.25
N ALA A 59 2.11 -0.42 24.29
CA ALA A 59 3.28 -1.23 23.95
C ALA A 59 4.25 -1.32 25.14
N LEU A 60 4.55 -0.18 25.76
CA LEU A 60 5.42 -0.13 26.94
C LEU A 60 4.76 -0.81 28.14
N LYS A 61 3.48 -0.52 28.40
CA LYS A 61 2.73 -1.13 29.50
C LYS A 61 2.62 -2.66 29.36
N ARG A 62 2.48 -3.16 28.13
CA ARG A 62 2.52 -4.60 27.84
C ARG A 62 3.88 -5.21 28.18
N MET A 63 4.98 -4.55 27.80
CA MET A 63 6.33 -5.02 28.15
C MET A 63 6.56 -4.98 29.66
N ALA A 64 6.13 -3.91 30.33
CA ALA A 64 6.22 -3.78 31.78
C ALA A 64 5.47 -4.92 32.49
N MET A 65 4.24 -5.21 32.07
CA MET A 65 3.44 -6.32 32.62
C MET A 65 4.09 -7.68 32.38
N GLN A 66 4.74 -7.91 31.23
CA GLN A 66 5.50 -9.13 30.98
C GLN A 66 6.71 -9.27 31.90
N VAL A 67 7.42 -8.17 32.16
CA VAL A 67 8.57 -8.15 33.08
C VAL A 67 8.10 -8.38 34.52
N GLU A 68 7.03 -7.72 34.95
CA GLU A 68 6.44 -7.88 36.28
C GLU A 68 6.02 -9.34 36.52
N LEU A 69 5.29 -9.93 35.57
CA LEU A 69 4.92 -11.34 35.62
C LEU A 69 6.16 -12.26 35.69
N ALA A 70 7.20 -11.97 34.91
CA ALA A 70 8.42 -12.77 34.92
C ALA A 70 9.14 -12.69 36.28
N LEU A 71 9.17 -11.50 36.90
CA LEU A 71 9.77 -11.30 38.23
C LEU A 71 8.98 -12.01 39.33
N ASP A 72 7.65 -11.95 39.27
CA ASP A 72 6.80 -12.64 40.24
C ASP A 72 6.94 -14.15 40.14
N VAL A 73 7.00 -14.68 38.91
CA VAL A 73 7.31 -16.09 38.69
C VAL A 73 8.71 -16.44 39.19
N GLU A 74 9.71 -15.60 38.94
CA GLU A 74 11.08 -15.82 39.44
C GLU A 74 11.15 -15.88 40.98
N ARG A 75 10.35 -15.07 41.68
CA ARG A 75 10.26 -15.07 43.15
C ARG A 75 9.66 -16.37 43.70
N VAL A 76 8.69 -16.95 43.01
CA VAL A 76 7.98 -18.17 43.47
C VAL A 76 8.76 -19.45 43.12
N ILE A 77 9.61 -19.43 42.08
CA ILE A 77 10.32 -20.64 41.64
C ILE A 77 11.42 -21.07 42.63
N PRO A 78 11.43 -22.34 43.08
CA PRO A 78 12.49 -22.89 43.93
C PRO A 78 13.88 -22.87 43.27
N ASN A 79 14.91 -22.67 44.09
CA ASN A 79 16.31 -22.54 43.65
C ASN A 79 16.83 -23.72 42.80
N PHE A 80 16.31 -24.94 43.00
CA PHE A 80 16.73 -26.12 42.22
C PHE A 80 16.21 -26.08 40.76
N ILE A 81 15.03 -25.52 40.52
CA ILE A 81 14.47 -25.31 39.17
C ILE A 81 15.17 -24.12 38.52
N ARG A 82 15.37 -23.03 39.28
CA ARG A 82 16.07 -21.83 38.79
C ARG A 82 17.46 -22.19 38.24
N ARG A 83 18.25 -22.98 38.97
CA ARG A 83 19.59 -23.40 38.53
C ARG A 83 19.59 -24.30 37.29
N ARG A 84 18.53 -25.07 37.06
CA ARG A 84 18.46 -26.02 35.93
C ARG A 84 17.92 -25.38 34.65
N VAL A 85 17.03 -24.38 34.77
CA VAL A 85 16.29 -23.81 33.62
C VAL A 85 16.82 -22.44 33.19
N PHE A 86 17.34 -21.62 34.10
CA PHE A 86 17.85 -20.29 33.75
C PHE A 86 19.26 -20.35 33.16
N CYS A 87 19.35 -20.17 31.83
CA CYS A 87 20.61 -19.94 31.13
C CYS A 87 20.91 -18.44 31.04
N ARG A 88 21.94 -17.94 31.75
CA ARG A 88 22.32 -16.52 31.77
C ARG A 88 22.74 -15.98 30.39
N ARG A 89 23.26 -16.85 29.53
CA ARG A 89 23.77 -16.48 28.20
C ARG A 89 23.20 -17.42 27.16
N ARG A 90 22.46 -16.87 26.20
CA ARG A 90 21.99 -17.60 25.02
C ARG A 90 22.72 -17.03 23.80
N THR A 91 23.71 -17.77 23.30
CA THR A 91 24.41 -17.39 22.07
C THR A 91 23.59 -17.89 20.88
N ILE A 92 22.97 -16.97 20.14
CA ILE A 92 22.28 -17.28 18.89
C ILE A 92 23.31 -17.18 17.78
N ARG A 93 23.58 -18.28 17.08
CA ARG A 93 24.44 -18.28 15.89
C ARG A 93 23.54 -18.36 14.65
N PRO A 94 23.67 -17.45 13.69
CA PRO A 94 23.03 -17.65 12.39
C PRO A 94 23.67 -18.90 11.76
N ASN A 95 22.85 -19.87 11.33
CA ASN A 95 23.27 -21.14 10.73
C ASN A 95 23.87 -22.19 11.70
N ILE A 96 23.10 -22.64 12.69
CA ILE A 96 23.46 -23.81 13.52
C ILE A 96 23.09 -25.08 12.74
N LEU A 97 24.10 -25.84 12.31
CA LEU A 97 23.88 -27.16 11.72
C LEU A 97 23.62 -28.16 12.86
N TYR A 98 22.36 -28.52 13.11
CA TYR A 98 22.03 -29.56 14.08
C TYR A 98 22.51 -30.92 13.55
N ALA A 99 23.55 -31.47 14.16
CA ALA A 99 24.11 -32.78 13.78
C ALA A 99 23.10 -33.94 13.92
N ASN A 100 22.13 -33.82 14.83
CA ASN A 100 21.12 -34.84 15.06
C ASN A 100 19.81 -34.51 14.32
N PRO A 101 19.27 -35.40 13.49
CA PRO A 101 18.01 -35.17 12.77
C PRO A 101 16.82 -35.00 13.74
N LEU A 102 16.83 -35.70 14.87
CA LEU A 102 15.80 -35.56 15.90
C LEU A 102 15.82 -34.17 16.57
N ARG A 103 17.01 -33.62 16.84
CA ARG A 103 17.14 -32.25 17.36
C ARG A 103 16.77 -31.22 16.31
N ARG A 104 16.99 -31.49 15.02
CA ARG A 104 16.53 -30.62 13.93
C ARG A 104 15.00 -30.49 13.93
N ILE A 105 14.28 -31.61 14.08
CA ILE A 105 12.81 -31.65 14.14
C ILE A 105 12.28 -30.99 15.43
N LEU A 106 12.86 -31.34 16.59
CA LEU A 106 12.42 -30.82 17.88
C LEU A 106 12.84 -29.36 18.13
N SER A 107 13.93 -28.90 17.50
CA SER A 107 14.41 -27.53 17.68
C SER A 107 13.46 -26.51 17.07
N ASN A 108 12.56 -26.90 16.14
CA ASN A 108 11.51 -26.11 15.48
C ASN A 108 11.70 -24.60 15.66
N SER A 109 12.89 -24.15 15.24
CA SER A 109 13.43 -22.88 15.66
C SER A 109 13.00 -21.89 14.61
N TYR A 110 11.77 -21.40 14.72
CA TYR A 110 11.25 -20.16 14.10
C TYR A 110 11.41 -20.00 12.57
N LEU A 111 11.94 -21.00 11.88
CA LEU A 111 12.21 -21.02 10.45
C LEU A 111 11.15 -21.89 9.76
N SER A 112 9.88 -21.59 10.02
CA SER A 112 8.86 -21.95 9.04
C SER A 112 9.29 -21.33 7.71
N PRO A 113 9.22 -22.03 6.58
CA PRO A 113 9.49 -21.46 5.26
C PRO A 113 8.74 -20.13 5.05
N GLN A 114 7.56 -20.01 5.65
CA GLN A 114 6.72 -18.81 5.61
C GLN A 114 7.25 -17.67 6.48
N ALA A 115 7.83 -17.97 7.66
CA ALA A 115 8.44 -16.97 8.53
C ALA A 115 9.78 -16.47 7.95
N LEU A 116 10.54 -17.36 7.32
CA LEU A 116 11.76 -17.01 6.59
C LEU A 116 11.42 -16.19 5.32
N GLN A 117 10.35 -16.54 4.62
CA GLN A 117 9.87 -15.78 3.45
C GLN A 117 9.37 -14.38 3.85
N ARG A 118 8.72 -14.22 5.00
CA ARG A 118 8.33 -12.91 5.56
C ARG A 118 9.52 -12.08 6.07
N ALA A 119 10.58 -12.74 6.57
CA ALA A 119 11.78 -12.04 7.01
C ALA A 119 12.71 -11.62 5.85
N LEU A 120 12.75 -12.41 4.77
CA LEU A 120 13.48 -12.06 3.54
C LEU A 120 12.72 -11.07 2.67
N ASN A 121 11.39 -11.16 2.64
CA ASN A 121 10.51 -10.16 2.03
C ASN A 121 9.69 -9.51 3.15
N PRO A 122 10.25 -8.54 3.90
CA PRO A 122 9.38 -7.62 4.63
C PRO A 122 8.34 -7.06 3.65
N GLU A 123 7.14 -6.73 4.11
CA GLU A 123 6.14 -6.09 3.25
C GLU A 123 6.76 -4.83 2.65
N LYS A 124 7.29 -4.97 1.43
CA LYS A 124 7.93 -3.89 0.70
C LYS A 124 6.90 -2.78 0.59
N GLU A 125 7.23 -1.62 1.14
CA GLU A 125 6.47 -0.39 0.92
C GLU A 125 6.23 -0.26 -0.60
N GLU A 126 5.06 0.23 -1.00
CA GLU A 126 4.64 0.26 -2.41
C GLU A 126 5.71 0.88 -3.34
N ILE A 127 6.50 1.81 -2.80
CA ILE A 127 7.63 2.49 -3.44
C ILE A 127 8.75 1.53 -3.86
N GLU A 128 9.08 0.51 -3.06
CA GLU A 128 10.16 -0.43 -3.38
C GLU A 128 9.73 -1.43 -4.47
N LYS A 129 8.45 -1.83 -4.50
CA LYS A 129 7.89 -2.64 -5.60
C LYS A 129 7.89 -1.87 -6.93
N VAL A 130 7.57 -0.58 -6.88
CA VAL A 130 7.62 0.31 -8.05
C VAL A 130 9.07 0.44 -8.54
N LYS A 131 10.05 0.56 -7.64
CA LYS A 131 11.47 0.62 -8.01
C LYS A 131 11.95 -0.65 -8.72
N ASP A 132 11.63 -1.82 -8.20
CA ASP A 132 11.97 -3.10 -8.84
C ASP A 132 11.36 -3.19 -10.26
N SER A 133 10.12 -2.72 -10.44
CA SER A 133 9.46 -2.68 -11.76
C SER A 133 10.09 -1.68 -12.73
N GLN A 134 10.56 -0.53 -12.24
CA GLN A 134 11.28 0.46 -13.03
C GLN A 134 12.63 -0.09 -13.49
N ASP A 135 13.38 -0.78 -12.61
CA ASP A 135 14.68 -1.36 -12.95
C ASP A 135 14.54 -2.41 -14.08
N VAL A 136 13.51 -3.26 -14.03
CA VAL A 136 13.20 -4.22 -15.11
C VAL A 136 12.87 -3.49 -16.43
N LEU A 137 12.03 -2.45 -16.39
CA LEU A 137 11.71 -1.66 -17.59
C LEU A 137 12.95 -0.98 -18.19
N THR A 138 13.86 -0.47 -17.36
CA THR A 138 15.10 0.15 -17.85
C THR A 138 16.01 -0.87 -18.54
N SER A 139 16.09 -2.10 -18.02
CA SER A 139 16.84 -3.17 -18.70
C SER A 139 16.24 -3.53 -20.06
N GLN A 140 14.91 -3.62 -20.15
CA GLN A 140 14.22 -3.89 -21.42
C GLN A 140 14.40 -2.75 -22.42
N MET A 141 14.34 -1.49 -21.97
CA MET A 141 14.63 -0.33 -22.83
C MET A 141 16.06 -0.35 -23.36
N LYS A 142 17.03 -0.80 -22.55
CA LYS A 142 18.43 -0.90 -22.97
C LYS A 142 18.60 -1.98 -24.04
N GLU A 143 17.93 -3.13 -23.88
CA GLU A 143 17.93 -4.21 -24.88
C GLU A 143 17.25 -3.80 -26.19
N LEU A 144 16.09 -3.16 -26.10
CA LEU A 144 15.38 -2.59 -27.26
C LEU A 144 16.26 -1.57 -28.00
N LYS A 145 16.98 -0.71 -27.26
CA LYS A 145 17.89 0.27 -27.84
C LYS A 145 19.04 -0.40 -28.60
N SER A 146 19.63 -1.48 -28.07
CA SER A 146 20.63 -2.25 -28.84
C SER A 146 20.02 -2.89 -30.08
N SER A 147 18.86 -3.52 -29.97
CA SER A 147 18.20 -4.16 -31.12
C SER A 147 17.82 -3.14 -32.20
N MET A 148 17.38 -1.94 -31.82
CA MET A 148 17.05 -0.87 -32.76
C MET A 148 18.30 -0.34 -33.47
N LYS A 149 19.43 -0.26 -32.76
CA LYS A 149 20.72 0.10 -33.36
C LYS A 149 21.15 -0.93 -34.39
N ASP A 150 21.04 -2.21 -34.07
CA ASP A 150 21.40 -3.30 -34.98
C ASP A 150 20.49 -3.30 -36.23
N MET A 151 19.20 -3.04 -36.05
CA MET A 151 18.25 -2.91 -37.16
C MET A 151 18.57 -1.71 -38.06
N ARG A 152 18.99 -0.58 -37.48
CA ARG A 152 19.43 0.60 -38.25
C ARG A 152 20.68 0.28 -39.07
N GLU A 153 21.64 -0.44 -38.51
CA GLU A 153 22.85 -0.88 -39.22
C GLU A 153 22.51 -1.87 -40.36
N GLN A 154 21.56 -2.78 -40.15
CA GLN A 154 21.06 -3.67 -41.20
C GLN A 154 20.40 -2.88 -42.34
N ASN A 155 19.53 -1.92 -42.02
CA ASN A 155 18.87 -1.09 -43.04
C ASN A 155 19.88 -0.28 -43.88
N GLN A 156 20.93 0.27 -43.27
CA GLN A 156 21.99 0.97 -44.02
C GLN A 156 22.75 0.03 -44.97
N LYS A 157 23.06 -1.19 -44.52
CA LYS A 157 23.67 -2.21 -45.40
C LYS A 157 22.75 -2.61 -46.54
N LEU A 158 21.46 -2.76 -46.25
CA LEU A 158 20.46 -3.11 -47.25
C LEU A 158 20.32 -1.99 -48.28
N GLU A 159 20.26 -0.73 -47.84
CA GLU A 159 20.25 0.45 -48.72
C GLU A 159 21.49 0.51 -49.62
N SER A 160 22.68 0.32 -49.06
CA SER A 160 23.93 0.32 -49.85
C SER A 160 24.00 -0.82 -50.88
N MET A 161 23.48 -2.01 -50.54
CA MET A 161 23.39 -3.13 -51.47
C MET A 161 22.37 -2.86 -52.58
N LEU A 162 21.21 -2.29 -52.24
CA LEU A 162 20.19 -1.88 -53.20
C LEU A 162 20.74 -0.83 -54.16
N ARG A 163 21.41 0.21 -53.66
CA ARG A 163 22.07 1.23 -54.48
C ARG A 163 23.13 0.62 -55.41
N ALA A 164 23.87 -0.40 -54.96
CA ALA A 164 24.84 -1.10 -55.81
C ALA A 164 24.17 -1.93 -56.92
N ILE A 165 23.07 -2.62 -56.61
CA ILE A 165 22.28 -3.40 -57.59
C ILE A 165 21.66 -2.48 -58.65
N VAL A 166 21.05 -1.37 -58.22
CA VAL A 166 20.45 -0.37 -59.11
C VAL A 166 21.50 0.19 -60.09
N LYS A 167 22.70 0.52 -59.59
CA LYS A 167 23.82 0.96 -60.45
C LYS A 167 24.29 -0.12 -61.42
N ALA A 168 24.34 -1.39 -60.99
CA ALA A 168 24.79 -2.50 -61.82
C ALA A 168 23.79 -2.90 -62.91
N GLN A 169 22.48 -2.75 -62.65
CA GLN A 169 21.41 -3.04 -63.62
C GLN A 169 21.10 -1.88 -64.57
N ALA A 170 21.84 -0.76 -64.49
CA ALA A 170 21.66 0.44 -65.31
C ALA A 170 20.20 0.97 -65.33
N VAL A 171 19.47 0.77 -64.23
CA VAL A 171 18.12 1.32 -64.06
C VAL A 171 18.26 2.82 -63.75
N PRO A 172 17.58 3.73 -64.46
CA PRO A 172 17.60 5.15 -64.14
C PRO A 172 16.99 5.35 -62.75
N TRP A 173 17.79 5.86 -61.82
CA TRP A 173 17.37 6.11 -60.44
C TRP A 173 17.53 7.60 -60.15
N GLN A 174 16.43 8.27 -59.81
CA GLN A 174 16.38 9.68 -59.44
C GLN A 174 16.15 9.77 -57.91
N GLU A 175 16.88 10.65 -57.23
CA GLU A 175 16.83 10.81 -55.75
C GLU A 175 15.57 11.52 -55.22
N GLU A 176 14.56 11.76 -56.07
CA GLU A 176 13.40 12.61 -55.74
C GLU A 176 12.24 11.92 -54.98
N ASP A 177 12.25 10.59 -54.77
CA ASP A 177 11.14 9.90 -54.10
C ASP A 177 11.22 9.89 -52.55
N TYR A 178 12.06 10.75 -51.96
CA TYR A 178 12.02 11.07 -50.52
C TYR A 178 11.80 12.57 -50.32
N GLN A 179 10.62 13.05 -50.69
CA GLN A 179 10.04 14.21 -50.02
C GLN A 179 9.54 13.75 -48.65
N ALA A 180 10.28 14.14 -47.60
CA ALA A 180 9.68 14.19 -46.28
C ALA A 180 8.57 15.24 -46.36
N ASP A 181 7.31 14.80 -46.35
CA ASP A 181 6.16 15.65 -46.12
C ASP A 181 6.23 16.19 -44.68
N ASP A 182 7.14 17.14 -44.44
CA ASP A 182 6.98 18.15 -43.40
C ASP A 182 6.06 19.21 -44.02
N ASP A 183 4.74 19.02 -43.91
CA ASP A 183 3.72 20.08 -43.98
C ASP A 183 2.33 19.52 -43.63
N LEU A 184 2.08 19.35 -42.33
CA LEU A 184 0.72 19.38 -41.77
C LEU A 184 0.64 20.50 -40.73
N GLU A 185 0.88 21.74 -41.14
CA GLU A 185 0.22 22.89 -40.54
C GLU A 185 -1.08 23.14 -41.32
N GLY A 186 -2.19 22.70 -40.74
CA GLY A 186 -3.52 22.95 -41.27
C GLY A 186 -3.93 24.40 -41.05
N GLU A 187 -4.00 25.18 -42.12
CA GLU A 187 -4.90 26.34 -42.16
C GLU A 187 -6.24 25.93 -42.77
N GLY A 188 -7.28 25.98 -41.93
CA GLY A 188 -8.66 25.91 -42.36
C GLY A 188 -9.05 27.17 -43.11
N GLY A 189 -9.37 27.03 -44.40
CA GLY A 189 -10.06 28.03 -45.19
C GLY A 189 -11.38 27.45 -45.68
N GLY A 190 -12.49 27.85 -45.07
CA GLY A 190 -13.83 27.51 -45.55
C GLY A 190 -14.17 28.23 -46.86
N PRO A 191 -15.23 27.77 -47.57
CA PRO A 191 -15.88 28.59 -48.57
C PRO A 191 -17.34 28.92 -48.17
N ASP A 192 -17.63 30.20 -48.03
CA ASP A 192 -18.90 30.82 -48.48
C ASP A 192 -18.71 31.20 -49.98
N PRO A 193 -19.75 31.57 -50.76
CA PRO A 193 -21.20 31.46 -50.59
C PRO A 193 -21.95 30.87 -51.82
N GLU A 194 -23.21 30.48 -51.64
CA GLU A 194 -24.37 30.80 -52.52
C GLU A 194 -25.69 30.54 -51.77
#